data_AF-X0YSG3-F1
#
_entry.id   AF-X0YSG3-F1
#
_cell.length_a   1.000
_cell.length_b   1.000
_cell.length_c   1.000
_cell.angle_alpha   90.00
_cell.angle_beta   90.00
_cell.angle_gamma   90.00
#
_symmetry.space_group_name_H-M   'P 1'
#
loop_
_entity.id
_entity.type
_entity.pdbx_description
1 polymer ?
#
loop_
_entity_poly.entity_id
_entity_poly.type
_entity_poly.pdbx_seq_one_letter_code
_entity_poly.pdbx_strand_id
1 'polypeptide(L)'
;LVYDAGYPADVKSAISTLCQTRKDCVGIIDNGDNSTVNNALSTRNNINTFNNFYVAMYECFNKVSDPFTGSDIWFSPIYHMSYIIPRNDTVAEIWFAAAGFNRAAIDTIKDLRYNPRLGQRDQLYLKQLNPIVKFAQGYVVWGQLTSQAKPSALQDLNIVRLVLFCKRALEQFCRFYIFEQNDQVTWGQVASQITDFLEVIKNRRGLDDYQVEVGA
;
A
#
# COMPACT_ATOMS: atom_id res chain seq x y z
N LEU A 1 4.20 7.54 2.97
CA LEU A 1 4.60 6.13 2.77
C LEU A 1 6.02 5.98 3.29
N VAL A 2 6.37 4.81 3.83
CA VAL A 2 7.74 4.48 4.26
C VAL A 2 8.19 3.31 3.40
N TYR A 3 9.25 3.49 2.62
CA TYR A 3 9.75 2.48 1.68
C TYR A 3 10.95 1.75 2.25
N ASP A 4 10.94 0.44 2.06
CA ASP A 4 12.11 -0.43 2.16
C ASP A 4 12.84 -0.52 0.80
N ALA A 5 14.02 -1.12 0.78
CA ALA A 5 14.80 -1.35 -0.44
C ALA A 5 15.69 -2.61 -0.31
N GLY A 6 15.13 -3.71 0.20
CA GLY A 6 15.88 -4.95 0.43
C GLY A 6 16.69 -4.97 1.72
N TYR A 7 16.31 -4.15 2.72
CA TYR A 7 17.01 -4.10 4.00
C TYR A 7 16.78 -5.37 4.84
N PRO A 8 17.58 -5.62 5.90
CA PRO A 8 17.38 -6.78 6.75
C PRO A 8 16.07 -6.69 7.57
N ALA A 9 15.71 -7.80 8.23
CA ALA A 9 14.41 -7.96 8.91
C ALA A 9 14.20 -7.00 10.09
N ASP A 10 15.28 -6.53 10.71
CA ASP A 10 15.27 -5.54 11.79
C ASP A 10 14.77 -4.16 11.31
N VAL A 11 15.23 -3.71 10.13
CA VAL A 11 14.76 -2.48 9.49
C VAL A 11 13.28 -2.58 9.12
N LYS A 12 12.87 -3.71 8.53
CA LYS A 12 11.45 -3.98 8.22
C LYS A 12 10.57 -3.94 9.48
N SER A 13 11.06 -4.51 10.58
CA SER A 13 10.39 -4.47 11.88
C SER A 13 10.30 -3.06 12.44
N ALA A 14 11.35 -2.26 12.32
CA ALA A 14 11.34 -0.85 12.71
C ALA A 14 10.35 -0.03 11.88
N ILE A 15 10.25 -0.26 10.56
CA ILE A 15 9.26 0.37 9.68
C ILE A 15 7.84 0.01 10.13
N SER A 16 7.59 -1.27 10.40
CA SER A 16 6.28 -1.74 10.89
C SER A 16 5.90 -1.10 12.22
N THR A 17 6.84 -1.01 13.17
CA THR A 17 6.63 -0.32 14.45
C THR A 17 6.34 1.16 14.24
N LEU A 18 7.13 1.86 13.43
CA LEU A 18 6.95 3.28 13.13
C LEU A 18 5.54 3.57 12.58
N CYS A 19 5.08 2.77 11.62
CA CYS A 19 3.77 2.98 10.99
C CYS A 19 2.62 2.71 11.97
N GLN A 20 2.75 1.69 12.83
CA GLN A 20 1.78 1.40 13.90
C GLN A 20 1.74 2.49 14.98
N THR A 21 2.88 3.09 15.31
CA THR A 21 2.96 4.17 16.30
C THR A 21 2.38 5.47 15.75
N ARG A 22 2.80 5.89 14.55
CA ARG A 22 2.34 7.18 14.00
C ARG A 22 0.91 7.14 13.48
N LYS A 23 0.44 5.99 12.99
CA LYS A 23 -0.91 5.79 12.44
C LYS A 23 -1.28 6.79 11.32
N ASP A 24 -0.29 7.34 10.63
CA ASP A 24 -0.42 8.36 9.59
C ASP A 24 0.39 8.01 8.34
N CYS A 25 0.97 6.81 8.30
CA CYS A 25 1.79 6.29 7.23
C CYS A 25 1.63 4.78 7.09
N VAL A 26 2.01 4.27 5.91
CA VAL A 26 2.03 2.84 5.59
C VAL A 26 3.42 2.47 5.11
N GLY A 27 3.91 1.33 5.58
CA GLY A 27 5.16 0.70 5.16
C GLY A 27 4.94 -0.11 3.88
N ILE A 28 5.75 0.14 2.88
CA ILE A 28 5.80 -0.62 1.63
C ILE A 28 7.12 -1.38 1.65
N ILE A 29 7.05 -2.68 1.95
CA ILE A 29 8.23 -3.50 2.25
C ILE A 29 8.32 -4.73 1.35
N ASP A 30 9.53 -5.25 1.16
CA ASP A 30 9.71 -6.56 0.54
C ASP A 30 9.71 -7.69 1.57
N ASN A 31 9.74 -8.93 1.09
CA ASN A 31 9.85 -10.12 1.92
C ASN A 31 11.23 -10.78 1.81
N GLY A 32 12.26 -10.03 1.41
CA GLY A 32 13.61 -10.53 1.18
C GLY A 32 13.84 -11.11 -0.22
N ASP A 33 15.10 -11.39 -0.55
CA ASP A 33 15.49 -11.96 -1.84
C ASP A 33 15.26 -13.49 -1.87
N ASN A 34 14.02 -13.89 -2.09
CA ASN A 34 13.62 -15.30 -2.12
C ASN A 34 13.77 -15.89 -3.53
N SER A 35 14.51 -16.99 -3.65
CA SER A 35 14.74 -17.67 -4.93
C SER A 35 13.55 -18.52 -5.42
N THR A 36 12.60 -18.88 -4.56
CA THR A 36 11.42 -19.67 -4.91
C THR A 36 10.19 -19.22 -4.11
N VAL A 37 8.99 -19.56 -4.61
CA VAL A 37 7.73 -19.33 -3.88
C VAL A 37 7.75 -19.97 -2.50
N ASN A 38 8.29 -21.19 -2.36
CA ASN A 38 8.34 -21.88 -1.06
C ASN A 38 9.27 -21.15 -0.08
N ASN A 39 10.38 -20.59 -0.57
CA ASN A 39 11.26 -19.76 0.25
C ASN A 39 10.54 -18.48 0.68
N ALA A 40 9.81 -17.81 -0.22
CA ALA A 40 9.01 -16.63 0.11
C ALA A 40 7.97 -16.92 1.20
N LEU A 41 7.23 -18.04 1.08
CA LEU A 41 6.27 -18.49 2.08
C LEU A 41 6.95 -18.80 3.42
N SER A 42 8.12 -19.44 3.41
CA SER A 42 8.91 -19.72 4.61
C SER A 42 9.36 -18.43 5.31
N THR A 43 9.92 -17.49 4.56
CA THR A 43 10.37 -16.18 5.06
C THR A 43 9.20 -15.39 5.66
N ARG A 44 8.03 -15.41 5.02
CA ARG A 44 6.82 -14.76 5.51
C ARG A 44 6.30 -15.39 6.81
N ASN A 45 6.39 -16.71 6.95
CA ASN A 45 5.93 -17.44 8.14
C ASN A 45 6.89 -17.34 9.33
N ASN A 46 8.20 -17.24 9.08
CA ASN A 46 9.22 -17.42 10.11
C ASN A 46 9.99 -16.13 10.44
N ILE A 47 10.12 -15.20 9.50
CA ILE A 47 10.98 -14.01 9.62
C ILE A 47 10.13 -12.74 9.62
N ASN A 48 9.41 -12.47 8.53
CA ASN A 48 8.61 -11.25 8.36
C ASN A 48 7.15 -11.48 8.78
N THR A 49 6.94 -11.75 10.06
CA THR A 49 5.64 -12.21 10.63
C THR A 49 4.64 -11.08 10.93
N PHE A 50 4.73 -9.96 10.21
CA PHE A 50 3.84 -8.81 10.41
C PHE A 50 2.36 -9.18 10.24
N ASN A 51 1.50 -8.60 11.09
CA ASN A 51 0.06 -8.80 11.06
C ASN A 51 -0.66 -7.49 11.43
N ASN A 52 -0.63 -6.53 10.51
CA ASN A 52 -1.34 -5.26 10.65
C ASN A 52 -1.65 -4.66 9.27
N PHE A 53 -2.57 -3.70 9.23
CA PHE A 53 -2.94 -3.00 8.00
C PHE A 53 -2.01 -1.83 7.63
N TYR A 54 -0.99 -1.54 8.46
CA TYR A 54 -0.04 -0.45 8.23
C TYR A 54 1.18 -0.86 7.40
N VAL A 55 1.24 -2.10 6.92
CA VAL A 55 2.33 -2.61 6.10
C VAL A 55 1.77 -3.42 4.94
N ALA A 56 2.30 -3.22 3.73
CA ALA A 56 2.03 -4.05 2.56
C ALA A 56 3.35 -4.69 2.08
N MET A 57 3.32 -5.99 1.83
CA MET A 57 4.50 -6.78 1.49
C MET A 57 4.50 -7.18 0.02
N TYR A 58 5.60 -6.95 -0.68
CA TYR A 58 5.73 -7.25 -2.11
C TYR A 58 6.81 -8.29 -2.38
N GLU A 59 6.57 -9.09 -3.41
CA GLU A 59 7.43 -10.12 -3.97
C GLU A 59 7.44 -9.98 -5.50
N CYS A 60 8.34 -10.55 -6.28
CA CYS A 60 9.65 -11.04 -5.87
C CYS A 60 10.74 -10.10 -6.38
N PHE A 61 11.96 -10.31 -5.93
CA PHE A 61 13.11 -9.60 -6.49
C PHE A 61 13.17 -9.82 -8.01
N ASN A 62 13.51 -8.75 -8.71
CA ASN A 62 13.48 -8.70 -10.17
C ASN A 62 14.79 -8.15 -10.71
N LYS A 63 15.13 -8.60 -11.91
CA LYS A 63 16.36 -8.21 -12.59
C LYS A 63 16.11 -6.98 -13.45
N VAL A 64 16.94 -5.96 -13.32
CA VAL A 64 16.90 -4.71 -14.10
C VAL A 64 18.29 -4.43 -14.66
N SER A 65 18.34 -3.83 -15.85
CA SER A 65 19.60 -3.40 -16.46
C SER A 65 20.12 -2.14 -15.76
N ASP A 66 21.35 -2.16 -15.27
CA ASP A 66 22.04 -0.96 -14.83
C ASP A 66 22.83 -0.35 -16.02
N PRO A 67 22.46 0.84 -16.51
CA PRO A 67 23.17 1.48 -17.61
C PRO A 67 24.58 1.96 -17.24
N PHE A 68 24.88 2.16 -15.95
CA PHE A 68 26.19 2.65 -15.50
C PHE A 68 27.24 1.54 -15.48
N THR A 69 26.87 0.35 -14.98
CA THR A 69 27.76 -0.82 -14.95
C THR A 69 27.62 -1.72 -16.18
N GLY A 70 26.60 -1.50 -17.02
CA GLY A 70 26.26 -2.36 -18.15
C GLY A 70 25.82 -3.77 -17.75
N SER A 71 25.58 -4.00 -16.45
CA SER A 71 25.28 -5.31 -15.88
C SER A 71 23.84 -5.41 -15.41
N ASP A 72 23.33 -6.63 -15.35
CA ASP A 72 21.99 -6.91 -14.83
C ASP A 72 22.05 -7.16 -13.33
N ILE A 73 21.34 -6.35 -12.55
CA ILE A 73 21.31 -6.42 -11.10
C ILE A 73 19.92 -6.77 -10.56
N TRP A 74 19.90 -7.43 -9.41
CA TRP A 74 18.68 -7.82 -8.71
C TRP A 74 18.23 -6.70 -7.78
N PHE A 75 17.00 -6.25 -7.95
CA PHE A 75 16.39 -5.23 -7.10
C PHE A 75 15.18 -5.77 -6.36
N SER A 76 14.96 -5.20 -5.17
CA SER A 76 13.73 -5.36 -4.41
C SER A 76 12.52 -4.89 -5.26
N PRO A 77 11.36 -5.58 -5.17
CA PRO A 77 10.14 -5.15 -5.86
C PRO A 77 9.68 -3.75 -5.45
N ILE A 78 10.15 -3.25 -4.31
CA ILE A 78 9.83 -1.91 -3.80
C ILE A 78 10.40 -0.80 -4.69
N TYR A 79 11.47 -1.08 -5.44
CA TYR A 79 11.97 -0.19 -6.47
C TYR A 79 10.84 0.23 -7.43
N HIS A 80 10.04 -0.73 -7.92
CA HIS A 80 8.92 -0.43 -8.82
C HIS A 80 7.74 0.21 -8.08
N MET A 81 7.46 -0.23 -6.86
CA MET A 81 6.37 0.35 -6.05
C MET A 81 6.60 1.83 -5.72
N SER A 82 7.87 2.25 -5.62
CA SER A 82 8.25 3.65 -5.41
C SER A 82 7.79 4.57 -6.56
N TYR A 83 7.63 4.02 -7.77
CA TYR A 83 7.12 4.73 -8.94
C TYR A 83 5.63 4.47 -9.17
N ILE A 84 5.18 3.21 -9.04
CA ILE A 84 3.79 2.80 -9.34
C ILE A 84 2.79 3.52 -8.43
N ILE A 85 3.09 3.63 -7.12
CA ILE A 85 2.13 4.22 -6.17
C ILE A 85 1.93 5.72 -6.47
N PRO A 86 2.98 6.56 -6.58
CA PRO A 86 2.79 7.97 -6.96
C PRO A 86 2.16 8.16 -8.35
N ARG A 87 2.54 7.31 -9.32
CA ARG A 87 1.94 7.34 -10.66
C ARG A 87 0.45 7.09 -10.59
N ASN A 88 0.02 6.05 -9.87
CA ASN A 88 -1.40 5.74 -9.66
C ASN A 88 -2.16 6.97 -9.15
N ASP A 89 -1.61 7.64 -8.13
CA ASP A 89 -2.27 8.79 -7.53
C ASP A 89 -2.34 10.00 -8.47
N THR A 90 -1.43 10.09 -9.44
CA THR A 90 -1.38 11.19 -10.41
C THR A 90 -2.32 10.94 -11.61
N VAL A 91 -2.39 9.70 -12.10
CA VAL A 91 -3.20 9.36 -13.29
C VAL A 91 -4.61 8.89 -12.93
N ALA A 92 -4.84 8.55 -11.67
CA ALA A 92 -6.11 8.10 -11.12
C ALA A 92 -6.30 8.75 -9.73
N GLU A 93 -6.67 7.99 -8.71
CA GLU A 93 -6.91 8.50 -7.36
C GLU A 93 -6.21 7.62 -6.31
N ILE A 94 -5.98 8.17 -5.12
CA ILE A 94 -5.27 7.49 -4.03
C ILE A 94 -5.97 6.19 -3.56
N TRP A 95 -7.30 6.12 -3.70
CA TRP A 95 -8.14 4.97 -3.39
C TRP A 95 -8.28 3.97 -4.55
N PHE A 96 -7.67 4.25 -5.70
CA PHE A 96 -7.62 3.27 -6.78
C PHE A 96 -6.51 2.28 -6.47
N ALA A 97 -6.73 1.02 -6.87
CA ALA A 97 -5.76 -0.03 -6.62
C ALA A 97 -4.39 0.32 -7.23
N ALA A 98 -3.28 -0.06 -6.60
CA ALA A 98 -1.94 0.11 -7.20
C ALA A 98 -1.43 -1.21 -7.82
N ALA A 99 -2.34 -1.95 -8.46
CA ALA A 99 -2.10 -3.29 -9.01
C ALA A 99 -2.85 -3.53 -10.33
N GLY A 100 -2.42 -4.52 -11.11
CA GLY A 100 -3.00 -4.87 -12.41
C GLY A 100 -2.49 -3.99 -13.57
N PHE A 101 -2.82 -4.38 -14.80
CA PHE A 101 -2.18 -3.85 -16.01
C PHE A 101 -2.38 -2.36 -16.23
N ASN A 102 -3.54 -1.81 -15.86
CA ASN A 102 -3.86 -0.41 -16.16
C ASN A 102 -2.98 0.60 -15.41
N ARG A 103 -2.42 0.23 -14.24
CA ARG A 103 -1.66 1.17 -13.40
C ARG A 103 -0.32 0.62 -12.90
N ALA A 104 -0.13 -0.69 -12.91
CA ALA A 104 1.03 -1.36 -12.32
C ALA A 104 1.73 -2.33 -13.28
N ALA A 105 1.59 -2.12 -14.59
CA ALA A 105 2.44 -2.76 -15.59
C ALA A 105 3.86 -2.19 -15.53
N ILE A 106 4.87 -3.05 -15.74
CA ILE A 106 6.29 -2.74 -15.60
C ILE A 106 7.05 -3.24 -16.82
N ASP A 107 7.64 -2.31 -17.57
CA ASP A 107 8.35 -2.62 -18.82
C ASP A 107 9.86 -2.84 -18.62
N THR A 108 10.41 -2.41 -17.49
CA THR A 108 11.86 -2.38 -17.22
C THR A 108 12.42 -3.70 -16.68
N ILE A 109 11.56 -4.65 -16.32
CA ILE A 109 11.97 -5.94 -15.76
C ILE A 109 12.48 -6.86 -16.87
N LYS A 110 13.70 -7.36 -16.69
CA LYS A 110 14.29 -8.40 -17.55
C LYS A 110 13.90 -9.80 -17.11
N ASP A 111 13.90 -10.04 -15.79
CA ASP A 111 13.61 -11.35 -15.23
C ASP A 111 13.09 -11.26 -13.78
N LEU A 112 12.46 -12.33 -13.30
CA LEU A 112 11.98 -12.48 -11.92
C LEU A 112 12.74 -13.62 -11.23
N ARG A 113 12.96 -13.55 -9.91
CA ARG A 113 13.56 -14.67 -9.15
C ARG A 113 12.76 -15.95 -9.36
N TYR A 114 11.45 -15.80 -9.37
CA TYR A 114 10.52 -16.83 -9.78
C TYR A 114 9.27 -16.18 -10.37
N ASN A 115 8.62 -16.86 -11.32
CA ASN A 115 7.30 -16.47 -11.79
C ASN A 115 6.24 -17.40 -11.18
N PRO A 116 5.38 -16.93 -10.25
CA PRO A 116 4.43 -17.80 -9.56
C PRO A 116 3.32 -18.29 -10.49
N ARG A 117 3.04 -19.59 -10.46
CA ARG A 117 1.89 -20.21 -11.15
C ARG A 117 0.57 -19.84 -10.47
N LEU A 118 -0.57 -20.14 -11.11
CA LEU A 118 -1.91 -19.86 -10.55
C LEU A 118 -2.07 -20.32 -9.09
N GLY A 119 -1.91 -21.62 -8.80
CA GLY A 119 -2.05 -22.12 -7.42
C GLY A 119 -1.00 -21.57 -6.44
N GLN A 120 0.17 -21.14 -6.92
CA GLN A 120 1.17 -20.48 -6.10
C GLN A 120 0.78 -19.03 -5.77
N ARG A 121 0.12 -18.33 -6.69
CA ARG A 121 -0.44 -16.99 -6.42
C ARG A 121 -1.52 -17.06 -5.35
N ASP A 122 -2.34 -18.10 -5.35
CA ASP A 122 -3.34 -18.33 -4.31
C ASP A 122 -2.69 -18.54 -2.94
N GLN A 123 -1.59 -19.31 -2.88
CA GLN A 123 -0.80 -19.48 -1.65
C GLN A 123 -0.16 -18.17 -1.16
N LEU A 124 0.37 -17.36 -2.08
CA LEU A 124 0.94 -16.04 -1.75
C LEU A 124 -0.15 -15.09 -1.23
N TYR A 125 -1.34 -15.09 -1.85
CA TYR A 125 -2.49 -14.31 -1.41
C TYR A 125 -2.93 -14.66 0.01
N LEU A 126 -3.04 -15.96 0.32
CA LEU A 126 -3.35 -16.44 1.68
C LEU A 126 -2.33 -16.00 2.74
N LYS A 127 -1.11 -15.68 2.31
CA LYS A 127 -0.02 -15.17 3.17
C LYS A 127 0.23 -13.67 3.02
N GLN A 128 -0.70 -12.94 2.39
CA GLN A 128 -0.64 -11.49 2.23
C GLN A 128 0.63 -10.99 1.51
N LEU A 129 1.16 -11.81 0.60
CA LEU A 129 2.28 -11.44 -0.26
C LEU A 129 1.76 -10.99 -1.61
N ASN A 130 2.19 -9.82 -2.07
CA ASN A 130 1.78 -9.24 -3.34
C ASN A 130 2.86 -9.50 -4.41
N PRO A 131 2.67 -10.48 -5.32
CA PRO A 131 3.68 -10.80 -6.31
C PRO A 131 3.66 -9.87 -7.52
N ILE A 132 4.82 -9.59 -8.08
CA ILE A 132 5.01 -9.23 -9.48
C ILE A 132 4.98 -10.54 -10.28
N VAL A 133 4.17 -10.56 -11.33
CA VAL A 133 3.92 -11.73 -12.16
C VAL A 133 4.22 -11.40 -13.61
N LYS A 134 4.85 -12.34 -14.33
CA LYS A 134 5.00 -12.26 -15.78
C LYS A 134 3.85 -12.99 -16.45
N PHE A 135 3.01 -12.24 -17.15
CA PHE A 135 2.01 -12.77 -18.08
C PHE A 135 2.47 -12.59 -19.53
N ALA A 136 1.67 -13.05 -20.48
CA ALA A 136 1.91 -12.83 -21.91
C ALA A 136 1.99 -11.35 -22.28
N GLN A 137 1.23 -10.49 -21.59
CA GLN A 137 1.18 -9.05 -21.81
C GLN A 137 2.36 -8.28 -21.17
N GLY A 138 3.21 -8.94 -20.37
CA GLY A 138 4.33 -8.32 -19.66
C GLY A 138 4.33 -8.57 -18.16
N TYR A 139 5.17 -7.81 -17.44
CA TYR A 139 5.30 -7.89 -16.00
C TYR A 139 4.32 -6.92 -15.31
N VAL A 140 3.72 -7.34 -14.21
CA VAL A 140 2.71 -6.55 -13.51
C VAL A 140 2.66 -6.90 -12.03
N VAL A 141 2.42 -5.90 -11.18
CA VAL A 141 2.09 -6.14 -9.76
C VAL A 141 0.68 -6.71 -9.68
N TRP A 142 0.54 -7.91 -9.11
CA TRP A 142 -0.71 -8.69 -9.11
C TRP A 142 -1.33 -8.86 -7.72
N GLY A 143 -1.18 -7.85 -6.87
CA GLY A 143 -1.76 -7.82 -5.53
C GLY A 143 -1.50 -6.49 -4.84
N GLN A 144 -2.30 -6.17 -3.83
CA GLN A 144 -2.14 -4.97 -3.00
C GLN A 144 -2.66 -5.18 -1.57
N LEU A 145 -2.59 -6.41 -1.07
CA LEU A 145 -2.97 -6.72 0.30
C LEU A 145 -2.01 -6.06 1.29
N THR A 146 -2.54 -5.65 2.43
CA THR A 146 -1.77 -5.38 3.64
C THR A 146 -1.38 -6.69 4.31
N SER A 147 -0.45 -6.64 5.26
CA SER A 147 0.01 -7.80 6.04
C SER A 147 -1.05 -8.37 7.00
N GLN A 148 -2.23 -7.74 7.09
CA GLN A 148 -3.30 -8.16 8.00
C GLN A 148 -3.88 -9.52 7.58
N ALA A 149 -3.82 -10.48 8.49
CA ALA A 149 -4.34 -11.83 8.24
C ALA A 149 -5.86 -11.94 8.40
N LYS A 150 -6.46 -11.14 9.29
CA LYS A 150 -7.91 -11.16 9.54
C LYS A 150 -8.65 -10.46 8.38
N PRO A 151 -9.63 -11.12 7.74
CA PRO A 151 -10.47 -10.48 6.74
C PRO A 151 -11.16 -9.23 7.30
N SER A 152 -10.99 -8.11 6.60
CA SER A 152 -11.55 -6.80 6.97
C SER A 152 -11.49 -5.86 5.76
N ALA A 153 -12.25 -4.77 5.80
CA ALA A 153 -12.14 -3.70 4.82
C ALA A 153 -10.71 -3.12 4.71
N LEU A 154 -9.92 -3.15 5.79
CA LEU A 154 -8.53 -2.65 5.80
C LEU A 154 -7.51 -3.68 5.26
N GLN A 155 -7.97 -4.77 4.66
CA GLN A 155 -7.07 -5.77 4.07
C GLN A 155 -6.42 -5.26 2.78
N ASP A 156 -7.02 -4.31 2.07
CA ASP A 156 -6.46 -3.75 0.84
C ASP A 156 -5.74 -2.41 1.08
N LEU A 157 -4.57 -2.27 0.47
CA LEU A 157 -3.73 -1.10 0.60
C LEU A 157 -4.43 0.18 0.12
N ASN A 158 -5.18 0.14 -0.98
CA ASN A 158 -5.88 1.32 -1.48
C ASN A 158 -6.96 1.81 -0.50
N ILE A 159 -7.62 0.91 0.22
CA ILE A 159 -8.60 1.27 1.27
C ILE A 159 -7.89 1.90 2.47
N VAL A 160 -6.76 1.33 2.92
CA VAL A 160 -5.96 1.94 4.00
C VAL A 160 -5.48 3.33 3.62
N ARG A 161 -5.02 3.51 2.38
CA ARG A 161 -4.56 4.80 1.87
C ARG A 161 -5.67 5.84 1.82
N LEU A 162 -6.88 5.45 1.41
CA LEU A 162 -8.08 6.29 1.49
C LEU A 162 -8.36 6.74 2.93
N VAL A 163 -8.41 5.79 3.88
CA VAL A 163 -8.71 6.09 5.29
C VAL A 163 -7.66 7.04 5.88
N LEU A 164 -6.38 6.82 5.60
CA LEU A 164 -5.31 7.70 6.07
C LEU A 164 -5.33 9.08 5.41
N PHE A 165 -5.71 9.16 4.13
CA PHE A 165 -5.91 10.43 3.44
C PHE A 165 -7.04 11.23 4.09
N CYS A 166 -8.20 10.62 4.30
CA CYS A 166 -9.32 11.25 5.00
C CYS A 166 -8.91 11.69 6.41
N LYS A 167 -8.29 10.80 7.19
CA LYS A 167 -7.83 11.12 8.55
C LYS A 167 -6.93 12.36 8.58
N ARG A 168 -5.93 12.43 7.70
CA ARG A 168 -5.00 13.57 7.66
C ARG A 168 -5.68 14.87 7.22
N ALA A 169 -6.58 14.80 6.25
CA ALA A 169 -7.34 15.97 5.81
C ALA A 169 -8.20 16.52 6.96
N LEU A 170 -8.91 15.63 7.66
CA LEU A 170 -9.73 15.98 8.82
C LEU A 170 -8.88 16.55 9.97
N GLU A 171 -7.73 15.97 10.28
CA GLU A 171 -6.82 16.49 11.31
C GLU A 171 -6.34 17.91 11.00
N GLN A 172 -5.96 18.16 9.74
CA GLN A 172 -5.48 19.48 9.31
C GLN A 172 -6.58 20.55 9.39
N PHE A 173 -7.80 20.20 8.99
CA PHE A 173 -8.96 21.06 9.03
C PHE A 173 -9.42 21.33 10.49
N CYS A 174 -9.60 20.28 11.29
CA CYS A 174 -10.10 20.38 12.66
C CYS A 174 -9.14 21.16 13.58
N ARG A 175 -7.86 21.29 13.21
CA ARG A 175 -6.87 22.03 14.00
C ARG A 175 -7.26 23.49 14.23
N PHE A 176 -8.01 24.11 13.31
CA PHE A 176 -8.45 25.50 13.44
C PHE A 176 -9.57 25.69 14.47
N TYR A 177 -10.16 24.61 14.97
CA TYR A 177 -11.25 24.65 15.96
C TYR A 177 -10.81 24.39 17.40
N ILE A 178 -9.51 24.14 17.64
CA ILE A 178 -8.99 23.66 18.94
C ILE A 178 -9.22 24.64 20.11
N PHE A 179 -9.62 25.88 19.86
CA PHE A 179 -9.96 26.86 20.91
C PHE A 179 -11.24 27.65 20.59
N GLU A 180 -12.06 27.15 19.67
CA GLU A 180 -13.36 27.73 19.37
C GLU A 180 -14.40 27.31 20.41
N GLN A 181 -15.52 28.04 20.47
CA GLN A 181 -16.61 27.70 21.37
C GLN A 181 -17.20 26.32 21.02
N ASN A 182 -17.35 25.44 22.00
CA ASN A 182 -17.91 24.10 21.78
C ASN A 182 -19.45 24.16 21.73
N ASP A 183 -19.98 24.73 20.66
CA ASP A 183 -21.40 24.98 20.46
C ASP A 183 -21.93 24.46 19.11
N GLN A 184 -23.25 24.51 18.94
CA GLN A 184 -23.92 24.05 17.72
C GLN A 184 -23.48 24.81 16.46
N VAL A 185 -23.07 26.07 16.61
CA VAL A 185 -22.59 26.88 15.47
C VAL A 185 -21.28 26.29 14.96
N THR A 186 -20.34 26.03 15.86
CA THR A 186 -19.04 25.43 15.54
C THR A 186 -19.20 24.02 15.01
N TRP A 187 -20.07 23.20 15.60
CA TRP A 187 -20.37 21.86 15.11
C TRP A 187 -20.95 21.87 13.69
N GLY A 188 -21.86 22.81 13.39
CA GLY A 188 -22.43 22.99 12.06
C GLY A 188 -21.38 23.36 11.01
N GLN A 189 -20.44 24.24 11.36
CA GLN A 189 -19.32 24.60 10.47
C GLN A 189 -18.41 23.41 10.19
N VAL A 190 -18.08 22.61 11.22
CA VAL A 190 -17.30 21.39 11.10
C VAL A 190 -18.02 20.38 10.21
N ALA A 191 -19.29 20.10 10.48
CA ALA A 191 -20.09 19.15 9.73
C ALA A 191 -20.19 19.54 8.24
N SER A 192 -20.42 20.81 7.92
CA SER A 192 -20.52 21.29 6.54
C SER A 192 -19.22 21.06 5.77
N GLN A 193 -18.06 21.42 6.35
CA GLN A 193 -16.78 21.29 5.65
C GLN A 193 -16.35 19.83 5.47
N ILE A 194 -16.63 18.97 6.46
CA ILE A 194 -16.41 17.53 6.35
C ILE A 194 -17.30 16.93 5.25
N THR A 195 -18.57 17.35 5.19
CA THR A 195 -19.52 16.91 4.17
C THR A 195 -19.04 17.27 2.77
N ASP A 196 -18.65 18.53 2.54
CA ASP A 196 -18.12 18.98 1.24
C ASP A 196 -16.87 18.19 0.84
N PHE A 197 -15.97 17.91 1.79
CA PHE A 197 -14.78 17.10 1.55
C PHE A 197 -15.11 15.66 1.14
N LEU A 198 -15.99 14.98 1.88
CA LEU A 198 -16.38 13.59 1.60
C LEU A 198 -17.19 13.49 0.29
N GLU A 199 -17.97 14.53 -0.03
CA GLU A 199 -18.72 14.62 -1.29
C GLU A 199 -17.78 14.64 -2.50
N VAL A 200 -16.66 15.36 -2.43
CA VAL A 200 -15.64 15.34 -3.50
C VAL A 200 -15.07 13.93 -3.70
N ILE A 201 -14.82 13.19 -2.61
CA ILE A 201 -14.32 11.82 -2.68
C ILE A 201 -15.38 10.88 -3.28
N LYS A 202 -16.64 11.00 -2.86
CA LYS A 202 -17.77 10.24 -3.39
C LYS A 202 -17.93 10.45 -4.89
N ASN A 203 -17.92 11.70 -5.36
CA ASN A 203 -18.02 12.05 -6.77
C ASN A 203 -16.87 11.49 -7.63
N ARG A 204 -15.71 11.26 -7.00
CA ARG A 204 -14.53 10.64 -7.64
C ARG A 204 -14.43 9.14 -7.34
N ARG A 205 -15.54 8.51 -6.95
CA ARG A 205 -15.67 7.05 -6.76
C ARG A 205 -14.75 6.49 -5.67
N GLY A 206 -14.47 7.28 -4.63
CA GLY A 206 -13.74 6.81 -3.45
C GLY A 206 -14.63 6.32 -2.32
N LEU A 207 -15.88 6.75 -2.30
CA LEU A 207 -16.89 6.35 -1.32
C LEU A 207 -18.18 6.03 -2.05
N ASP A 208 -18.89 5.00 -1.59
CA ASP A 208 -20.26 4.72 -2.03
C ASP A 208 -21.27 5.55 -1.23
N ASP A 209 -21.06 5.63 0.09
CA ASP A 209 -21.87 6.45 0.97
C ASP A 209 -21.09 6.93 2.19
N TYR A 210 -21.60 7.98 2.84
CA TYR A 210 -21.00 8.52 4.06
C TYR A 210 -22.06 9.21 4.93
N GLN A 211 -21.80 9.23 6.23
CA GLN A 211 -22.60 9.96 7.22
C GLN A 211 -21.65 10.77 8.10
N VAL A 212 -22.03 12.02 8.38
CA VAL A 212 -21.28 12.93 9.23
C VAL A 212 -22.12 13.27 10.45
N GLU A 213 -21.60 12.95 11.63
CA GLU A 213 -22.20 13.32 12.92
C GLU A 213 -21.17 14.11 13.72
N VAL A 214 -21.55 15.32 14.15
CA VAL A 214 -20.71 16.20 14.97
C VAL A 214 -21.52 16.58 16.21
N GLY A 215 -20.94 16.38 17.38
CA GLY A 215 -21.55 16.66 18.67
C GLY A 215 -20.55 16.49 19.81
N ALA A 216 -21.02 16.68 21.03
CA ALA A 216 -20.26 16.46 22.25
C ALA A 216 -20.38 15.03 22.77
#